data_AF-U2RKB4-F1
#
_entry.id   AF-U2RKB4-F1
#
_cell.length_a   1.000
_cell.length_b   1.000
_cell.length_c   1.000
_cell.angle_alpha   90.00
_cell.angle_beta   90.00
_cell.angle_gamma   90.00
#
_symmetry.space_group_name_H-M   'P 1'
#
loop_
_entity.id
_entity.type
_entity.pdbx_description
1 polymer ?
#
loop_
_entity_poly.entity_id
_entity_poly.type
_entity_poly.pdbx_seq_one_letter_code
_entity_poly.pdbx_strand_id
1 'polypeptide(L)'
;SVAPRVRRKRSPQTVRPGLQRVIDAIESAPAWIRNDRGDVLAANQLGRALYVDLLAETVQPPNNSRFTFLNPKAREFYVDWEQAADDIVAILRSAAGRNPFDKDLTDLIGELSTRSEEFRTRWARHDVRHHRTGRKRVHHPIVGDLDLAFEAFELPGDPGLRVNVYTADPGTPSEDALKVLASWAATQEQAARDQAAQDQAARDADPTTVEKK
;
A
#
# COMPACT_ATOMS: atom_id res chain seq x y z
N SER A 1 15.79 4.05 39.75
CA SER A 1 14.39 4.23 39.34
C SER A 1 14.24 3.73 37.92
N VAL A 2 13.64 2.56 37.71
CA VAL A 2 13.44 1.98 36.38
C VAL A 2 12.03 2.38 35.95
N ALA A 3 11.93 3.28 34.96
CA ALA A 3 10.64 3.70 34.43
C ALA A 3 9.88 2.47 33.87
N PRO A 4 8.56 2.36 34.08
CA PRO A 4 7.80 1.24 33.56
C PRO A 4 7.84 1.25 32.03
N ARG A 5 8.35 0.16 31.44
CA ARG A 5 8.29 -0.07 29.98
C ARG A 5 6.82 -0.17 29.58
N VAL A 6 6.28 0.90 29.01
CA VAL A 6 4.97 0.88 28.35
C VAL A 6 5.02 -0.22 27.28
N ARG A 7 4.26 -1.30 27.49
CA ARG A 7 4.07 -2.36 26.51
C ARG A 7 3.33 -1.73 25.33
N ARG A 8 4.07 -1.29 24.31
CA ARG A 8 3.51 -0.58 23.15
C ARG A 8 2.62 -1.53 22.38
N LYS A 9 1.40 -1.06 22.07
CA LYS A 9 0.35 -1.83 21.40
C LYS A 9 0.79 -2.21 19.98
N ARG A 10 0.38 -3.40 19.55
CA ARG A 10 0.52 -3.90 18.17
C ARG A 10 -0.07 -2.88 17.19
N SER A 11 0.56 -2.74 16.02
CA SER A 11 0.08 -1.80 14.99
C SER A 11 -1.38 -2.12 14.62
N PRO A 12 -2.24 -1.09 14.43
CA PRO A 12 -3.64 -1.30 14.03
C PRO A 12 -3.73 -2.15 12.77
N GLN A 13 -4.71 -3.05 12.72
CA GLN A 13 -5.01 -3.90 11.56
C GLN A 13 -6.12 -3.30 10.68
N THR A 14 -6.78 -2.25 11.16
CA THR A 14 -7.90 -1.58 10.48
C THR A 14 -7.77 -0.08 10.64
N VAL A 15 -8.38 0.65 9.71
CA VAL A 15 -8.40 2.11 9.68
C VAL A 15 -9.78 2.61 10.14
N ARG A 16 -9.81 3.71 10.91
CA ARG A 16 -11.07 4.34 11.32
C ARG A 16 -11.79 4.91 10.09
N PRO A 17 -13.13 4.83 9.99
CA PRO A 17 -13.87 5.35 8.82
C PRO A 17 -13.59 6.83 8.50
N GLY A 18 -13.29 7.65 9.50
CA GLY A 18 -12.92 9.05 9.29
C GLY A 18 -11.61 9.22 8.49
N LEU A 19 -10.62 8.34 8.69
CA LEU A 19 -9.37 8.40 7.94
C LEU A 19 -9.54 7.94 6.49
N GLN A 20 -10.44 6.97 6.23
CA GLN A 20 -10.81 6.61 4.86
C GLN A 20 -11.44 7.81 4.14
N ARG A 21 -12.42 8.49 4.77
CA ARG A 21 -13.00 9.71 4.20
C ARG A 21 -11.99 10.82 3.92
N VAL A 22 -10.96 10.94 4.77
CA VAL A 22 -9.88 11.94 4.55
C VAL A 22 -9.08 11.62 3.29
N ILE A 23 -8.65 10.37 3.10
CA ILE A 23 -7.90 10.03 1.88
C ILE A 23 -8.80 10.05 0.64
N ASP A 24 -10.09 9.73 0.77
CA ASP A 24 -11.06 9.81 -0.33
C ASP A 24 -11.32 11.25 -0.78
N ALA A 25 -11.20 12.24 0.11
CA ALA A 25 -11.30 13.66 -0.24
C ALA A 25 -10.11 14.17 -1.07
N ILE A 26 -9.05 13.37 -1.22
CA ILE A 26 -7.91 13.66 -2.09
C ILE A 26 -8.22 13.07 -3.47
N GLU A 27 -8.82 13.86 -4.35
CA GLU A 27 -9.30 13.36 -5.66
C GLU A 27 -8.22 13.35 -6.74
N SER A 28 -7.27 14.30 -6.69
CA SER A 28 -6.26 14.50 -7.74
C SER A 28 -4.93 13.79 -7.48
N ALA A 29 -4.79 13.07 -6.37
CA ALA A 29 -3.55 12.43 -5.97
C ALA A 29 -3.78 11.02 -5.40
N PRO A 30 -2.99 10.01 -5.82
CA PRO A 30 -2.96 8.72 -5.17
C PRO A 30 -2.64 8.85 -3.67
N ALA A 31 -3.47 8.23 -2.82
CA ALA A 31 -3.25 8.23 -1.38
C ALA A 31 -3.57 6.86 -0.76
N TRP A 32 -2.76 6.47 0.23
CA TRP A 32 -2.95 5.23 0.97
C TRP A 32 -2.47 5.31 2.41
N ILE A 33 -2.99 4.43 3.25
CA ILE A 33 -2.62 4.30 4.66
C ILE A 33 -1.98 2.94 4.86
N ARG A 34 -0.82 2.95 5.50
CA ARG A 34 -0.07 1.74 5.83
C ARG A 34 0.44 1.74 7.26
N ASN A 35 0.71 0.55 7.77
CA ASN A 35 1.44 0.40 9.02
C ASN A 35 2.97 0.35 8.83
N ASP A 36 3.68 0.32 9.95
CA ASP A 36 5.14 0.28 10.02
C ASP A 36 5.78 -0.92 9.29
N ARG A 37 5.08 -2.06 9.21
CA ARG A 37 5.57 -3.27 8.49
C ARG A 37 5.23 -3.28 6.99
N GLY A 38 4.49 -2.28 6.52
CA GLY A 38 4.18 -2.10 5.11
C GLY A 38 2.86 -2.69 4.65
N ASP A 39 1.97 -3.10 5.56
CA ASP A 39 0.61 -3.48 5.16
C ASP A 39 -0.14 -2.24 4.71
N VAL A 40 -0.80 -2.34 3.57
CA VAL A 40 -1.75 -1.33 3.08
C VAL A 40 -3.10 -1.62 3.71
N LEU A 41 -3.60 -0.70 4.52
CA LEU A 41 -4.82 -0.86 5.29
C LEU A 41 -6.00 -0.07 4.72
N ALA A 42 -5.71 0.95 3.90
CA ALA A 42 -6.69 1.76 3.19
C ALA A 42 -6.04 2.44 2.00
N ALA A 43 -6.81 2.74 0.96
CA ALA A 43 -6.40 3.54 -0.19
C ALA A 43 -7.60 4.30 -0.72
N ASN A 44 -7.39 5.48 -1.31
CA ASN A 44 -8.41 6.15 -2.12
C ASN A 44 -8.49 5.49 -3.51
N GLN A 45 -9.46 5.91 -4.34
CA GLN A 45 -9.65 5.34 -5.68
C GLN A 45 -8.36 5.41 -6.52
N LEU A 46 -7.70 6.57 -6.55
CA LEU A 46 -6.50 6.76 -7.35
C LEU A 46 -5.26 6.03 -6.78
N GLY A 47 -5.19 5.85 -5.46
CA GLY A 47 -4.20 5.02 -4.78
C GLY A 47 -4.38 3.54 -5.10
N ARG A 48 -5.63 3.08 -5.20
CA ARG A 48 -5.93 1.72 -5.67
C ARG A 48 -5.51 1.52 -7.13
N ALA A 49 -5.76 2.52 -7.96
CA ALA A 49 -5.36 2.49 -9.36
C ALA A 49 -3.84 2.47 -9.51
N LEU A 50 -3.11 3.37 -8.84
CA LEU A 50 -1.64 3.45 -8.91
C LEU A 50 -0.96 2.14 -8.49
N TYR A 51 -1.46 1.50 -7.43
CA TYR A 51 -0.89 0.28 -6.87
C TYR A 51 -1.72 -0.97 -7.23
N VAL A 52 -2.28 -1.02 -8.44
CA VAL A 52 -3.20 -2.08 -8.87
C VAL A 52 -2.63 -3.49 -8.67
N ASP A 53 -1.37 -3.73 -9.01
CA ASP A 53 -0.74 -5.04 -8.86
C ASP A 53 -0.45 -5.40 -7.41
N LEU A 54 0.00 -4.44 -6.60
CA LEU A 54 0.23 -4.65 -5.17
C LEU A 54 -1.09 -4.93 -4.45
N LEU A 55 -2.19 -4.23 -4.78
CA LEU A 55 -3.48 -4.47 -4.15
C LEU A 55 -4.22 -5.71 -4.67
N ALA A 56 -3.78 -6.27 -5.80
CA ALA A 56 -4.27 -7.54 -6.32
C ALA A 56 -3.59 -8.77 -5.66
N GLU A 57 -2.68 -8.57 -4.71
CA GLU A 57 -2.05 -9.66 -3.95
C GLU A 57 -3.07 -10.56 -3.25
N THR A 58 -2.82 -11.87 -3.27
CA THR A 58 -3.72 -12.85 -2.67
C THR A 58 -3.66 -12.85 -1.15
N VAL A 59 -2.49 -12.53 -0.59
CA VAL A 59 -2.29 -12.44 0.86
C VAL A 59 -2.77 -11.10 1.36
N GLN A 60 -3.70 -11.13 2.32
CA GLN A 60 -4.33 -9.96 2.89
C GLN A 60 -3.85 -9.72 4.34
N PRO A 61 -3.65 -8.45 4.77
CA PRO A 61 -3.67 -7.25 3.93
C PRO A 61 -2.50 -7.23 2.94
N PRO A 62 -2.62 -6.55 1.78
CA PRO A 62 -1.54 -6.45 0.82
C PRO A 62 -0.35 -5.75 1.48
N ASN A 63 0.86 -6.25 1.25
CA ASN A 63 2.04 -5.75 1.95
C ASN A 63 3.10 -5.28 0.95
N ASN A 64 3.43 -3.98 1.00
CA ASN A 64 4.38 -3.36 0.10
C ASN A 64 5.80 -3.94 0.23
N SER A 65 6.18 -4.40 1.42
CA SER A 65 7.47 -5.06 1.64
C SER A 65 7.52 -6.42 0.94
N ARG A 66 6.46 -7.24 1.06
CA ARG A 66 6.35 -8.50 0.33
C ARG A 66 6.32 -8.27 -1.17
N PHE A 67 5.50 -7.34 -1.65
CA PHE A 67 5.43 -7.03 -3.07
C PHE A 67 6.81 -6.67 -3.62
N THR A 68 7.53 -5.76 -2.95
CA THR A 68 8.83 -5.29 -3.44
C THR A 68 9.87 -6.42 -3.57
N PHE A 69 9.90 -7.35 -2.62
CA PHE A 69 10.96 -8.37 -2.55
C PHE A 69 10.55 -9.75 -3.07
N LEU A 70 9.26 -10.05 -3.17
CA LEU A 70 8.76 -11.39 -3.48
C LEU A 70 7.88 -11.45 -4.73
N ASN A 71 7.37 -10.31 -5.23
CA ASN A 71 6.61 -10.26 -6.47
C ASN A 71 7.49 -9.72 -7.62
N PRO A 72 7.66 -10.48 -8.72
CA PRO A 72 8.47 -10.02 -9.85
C PRO A 72 7.92 -8.73 -10.49
N LYS A 73 6.60 -8.48 -10.44
CA LYS A 73 5.99 -7.25 -10.94
C LYS A 73 6.51 -6.00 -10.25
N ALA A 74 7.07 -6.10 -9.03
CA ALA A 74 7.68 -4.94 -8.39
C ALA A 74 8.91 -4.43 -9.15
N ARG A 75 9.66 -5.30 -9.83
CA ARG A 75 10.81 -4.92 -10.66
C ARG A 75 10.38 -4.22 -11.96
N GLU A 76 9.19 -4.53 -12.45
CA GLU A 76 8.59 -3.83 -13.59
C GLU A 76 8.00 -2.49 -13.14
N PHE A 77 7.32 -2.47 -11.99
CA PHE A 77 6.64 -1.30 -11.47
C PHE A 77 7.61 -0.21 -10.96
N TYR A 78 8.66 -0.57 -10.21
CA TYR A 78 9.62 0.41 -9.70
C TYR A 78 10.77 0.60 -10.68
N VAL A 79 10.82 1.75 -11.35
CA VAL A 79 11.96 2.13 -12.22
C VAL A 79 13.25 2.17 -11.41
N ASP A 80 13.19 2.75 -10.21
CA ASP A 80 14.28 2.76 -9.22
C ASP A 80 14.07 1.69 -8.15
N TRP A 81 13.96 0.42 -8.54
CA TRP A 81 13.69 -0.67 -7.61
C TRP A 81 14.73 -0.76 -6.47
N GLU A 82 16.00 -0.54 -6.78
CA GLU A 82 17.09 -0.58 -5.79
C GLU A 82 16.85 0.42 -4.66
N GLN A 83 16.47 1.67 -5.00
CA GLN A 83 16.12 2.70 -4.03
C GLN A 83 14.86 2.32 -3.24
N ALA A 84 13.84 1.78 -3.92
CA ALA A 84 12.61 1.32 -3.28
C ALA A 84 12.87 0.22 -2.22
N ALA A 85 13.73 -0.74 -2.57
CA ALA A 85 14.13 -1.84 -1.71
C ALA A 85 14.89 -1.32 -0.47
N ASP A 86 15.84 -0.40 -0.67
CA ASP A 86 16.60 0.22 0.43
C ASP A 86 15.69 1.00 1.38
N ASP A 87 14.72 1.75 0.86
CA ASP A 87 13.75 2.49 1.67
C ASP A 87 12.92 1.57 2.55
N ILE A 88 12.42 0.47 1.98
CA ILE A 88 11.64 -0.52 2.73
C ILE A 88 12.49 -1.15 3.85
N VAL A 89 13.74 -1.52 3.56
CA VAL A 89 14.65 -2.08 4.56
C VAL A 89 14.89 -1.08 5.69
N ALA A 90 15.13 0.20 5.38
CA ALA A 90 15.32 1.24 6.38
C ALA A 90 14.06 1.44 7.25
N ILE A 91 12.87 1.37 6.67
CA ILE A 91 11.60 1.46 7.40
C ILE A 91 11.41 0.27 8.33
N LEU A 92 11.62 -0.96 7.85
CA LEU A 92 11.47 -2.17 8.66
C LEU A 92 12.50 -2.21 9.80
N ARG A 93 13.73 -1.77 9.56
CA ARG A 93 14.76 -1.61 10.61
C ARG A 93 14.32 -0.63 11.69
N SER A 94 13.83 0.53 11.26
CA SER A 94 13.33 1.55 12.18
C SER A 94 12.15 1.00 13.00
N ALA A 95 11.25 0.24 12.39
CA ALA A 95 10.13 -0.41 13.07
C ALA A 95 10.61 -1.45 14.10
N ALA A 96 11.57 -2.30 13.73
CA ALA A 96 12.12 -3.33 14.60
C ALA A 96 12.84 -2.73 15.81
N GLY A 97 13.57 -1.62 15.61
CA GLY A 97 14.19 -0.86 16.69
C GLY A 97 13.17 -0.23 17.65
N ARG A 98 12.02 0.24 17.13
CA ARG A 98 10.96 0.84 17.95
C ARG A 98 10.16 -0.18 18.76
N ASN A 99 9.91 -1.37 18.21
CA ASN A 99 9.18 -2.43 18.90
C ASN A 99 9.81 -3.82 18.63
N PRO A 100 10.85 -4.20 19.40
CA PRO A 100 11.56 -5.47 19.20
C PRO A 100 10.72 -6.73 19.48
N PHE A 101 9.54 -6.58 20.09
CA PHE A 101 8.65 -7.70 20.47
C PHE A 101 7.44 -7.81 19.54
N ASP A 102 7.41 -7.10 18.41
CA ASP A 102 6.38 -7.25 17.40
C ASP A 102 6.60 -8.57 16.64
N LYS A 103 5.79 -9.59 16.99
CA LYS A 103 5.87 -10.90 16.37
C LYS A 103 5.61 -10.85 14.86
N ASP A 104 4.65 -10.06 14.41
CA ASP A 104 4.30 -10.02 12.99
C ASP A 104 5.42 -9.40 12.15
N LEU A 105 6.06 -8.36 12.69
CA LEU A 105 7.22 -7.75 12.07
C LEU A 105 8.41 -8.73 12.04
N THR A 106 8.63 -9.46 13.14
CA THR A 106 9.69 -10.48 13.22
C THR A 106 9.45 -11.60 12.21
N ASP A 107 8.22 -12.10 12.11
CA ASP A 107 7.83 -13.15 11.16
C ASP A 107 8.00 -12.65 9.71
N LEU A 108 7.60 -11.41 9.41
CA LEU A 108 7.82 -10.80 8.09
C LEU A 108 9.31 -10.69 7.75
N ILE A 109 10.14 -10.19 8.67
CA ILE A 109 11.59 -10.08 8.43
C ILE A 109 12.20 -11.47 8.21
N GLY A 110 11.78 -12.48 8.98
CA GLY A 110 12.21 -13.86 8.81
C GLY A 110 11.82 -14.43 7.45
N GLU A 111 10.59 -14.20 7.02
CA GLU A 111 10.10 -14.59 5.70
C GLU A 111 10.93 -13.95 4.58
N LEU A 112 11.07 -12.61 4.59
CA LEU A 112 11.80 -11.87 3.56
C LEU A 112 13.27 -12.27 3.53
N SER A 113 13.89 -12.46 4.70
CA SER A 113 15.28 -12.91 4.80
C SER A 113 15.47 -14.32 4.26
N THR A 114 14.48 -15.19 4.38
CA THR A 114 14.56 -16.56 3.88
C THR A 114 14.40 -16.58 2.36
N ARG A 115 13.41 -15.83 1.85
CA ARG A 115 12.93 -15.94 0.47
C ARG A 115 13.57 -14.98 -0.53
N SER A 116 14.26 -13.92 -0.07
CA SER A 116 14.94 -12.95 -0.95
C SER A 116 16.39 -12.75 -0.52
N GLU A 117 17.33 -13.10 -1.41
CA GLU A 117 18.75 -12.80 -1.23
C GLU A 117 19.01 -11.30 -1.19
N GLU A 118 18.29 -10.53 -2.01
CA GLU A 118 18.38 -9.08 -2.05
C GLU A 118 17.98 -8.44 -0.72
N PHE A 119 16.88 -8.91 -0.11
CA PHE A 119 16.48 -8.45 1.21
C PHE A 119 17.54 -8.82 2.26
N ARG A 120 17.95 -10.09 2.29
CA ARG A 120 18.93 -10.61 3.26
C ARG A 120 20.22 -9.81 3.25
N THR A 121 20.72 -9.48 2.04
CA THR A 121 21.96 -8.71 1.84
C THR A 121 21.82 -7.27 2.34
N ARG A 122 20.72 -6.58 2.01
CA ARG A 122 20.46 -5.21 2.50
C ARG A 122 20.24 -5.18 4.00
N TRP A 123 19.47 -6.13 4.51
CA TRP A 123 19.23 -6.27 5.93
C TRP A 123 20.54 -6.48 6.71
N ALA A 124 21.56 -7.14 6.15
CA ALA A 124 22.85 -7.28 6.82
C ALA A 124 23.71 -6.00 6.86
N ARG A 125 23.54 -5.05 5.92
CA ARG A 125 24.41 -3.87 5.76
C ARG A 125 24.24 -2.77 6.80
N HIS A 126 23.19 -2.82 7.60
CA HIS A 126 22.94 -1.86 8.68
C HIS A 126 22.83 -0.38 8.31
N ASP A 127 22.62 -0.03 7.05
CA ASP A 127 22.38 1.37 6.66
C ASP A 127 20.93 1.78 6.97
N VAL A 128 20.77 2.96 7.58
CA VAL A 128 19.45 3.54 7.86
C VAL A 128 19.47 4.99 7.40
N ARG A 129 18.77 5.25 6.29
CA ARG A 129 18.36 6.60 5.91
C ARG A 129 16.86 6.72 6.07
N HIS A 130 16.42 7.78 6.74
CA HIS A 130 15.00 8.03 6.94
C HIS A 130 14.41 8.73 5.71
N HIS A 131 13.68 7.99 4.88
CA HIS A 131 12.87 8.56 3.81
C HIS A 131 11.49 8.97 4.37
N ARG A 132 11.29 10.28 4.53
CA ARG A 132 9.99 10.88 4.88
C ARG A 132 9.31 11.53 3.68
N THR A 133 10.12 12.00 2.74
CA THR A 133 9.71 12.61 1.47
C THR A 133 10.68 12.15 0.40
N GLY A 134 10.30 12.24 -0.86
CA GLY A 134 11.20 11.91 -1.97
C GLY A 134 10.48 11.87 -3.30
N ARG A 135 11.18 11.38 -4.32
CA ARG A 135 10.59 11.09 -5.64
C ARG A 135 10.48 9.59 -5.86
N LYS A 136 9.42 9.19 -6.53
CA LYS A 136 9.12 7.82 -6.90
C LYS A 136 8.89 7.75 -8.40
N ARG A 137 9.84 7.14 -9.10
CA ARG A 137 9.68 6.81 -10.52
C ARG A 137 9.10 5.40 -10.63
N VAL A 138 7.97 5.29 -11.29
CA VAL A 138 7.26 4.03 -11.51
C VAL A 138 6.86 3.86 -12.97
N HIS A 139 6.75 2.62 -13.41
CA HIS A 139 6.18 2.26 -14.69
C HIS A 139 4.82 1.61 -14.45
N HIS A 140 3.74 2.34 -14.73
CA HIS A 140 2.38 1.89 -14.51
C HIS A 140 1.84 1.15 -15.75
N PRO A 141 1.23 -0.04 -15.61
CA PRO A 141 0.82 -0.86 -16.76
C PRO A 141 -0.20 -0.19 -17.70
N ILE A 142 -0.95 0.81 -17.22
CA ILE A 142 -1.98 1.52 -18.00
C ILE A 142 -1.51 2.87 -18.53
N VAL A 143 -0.67 3.61 -17.78
CA VAL A 143 -0.32 5.00 -18.10
C VAL A 143 1.18 5.23 -18.33
N GLY A 144 1.98 4.16 -18.31
CA GLY A 144 3.41 4.21 -18.52
C GLY A 144 4.15 4.89 -17.36
N ASP A 145 5.19 5.63 -17.71
CA ASP A 145 6.11 6.20 -16.72
C ASP A 145 5.49 7.36 -15.94
N LEU A 146 5.62 7.31 -14.63
CA LEU A 146 5.23 8.35 -13.70
C LEU A 146 6.43 8.74 -12.84
N ASP A 147 6.67 10.04 -12.69
CA ASP A 147 7.62 10.60 -11.74
C ASP A 147 6.85 11.43 -10.70
N LEU A 148 6.73 10.88 -9.50
CA LEU A 148 5.85 11.39 -8.46
C LEU A 148 6.66 11.82 -7.24
N ALA A 149 6.45 13.04 -6.77
CA ALA A 149 6.83 13.40 -5.41
C ALA A 149 5.93 12.65 -4.42
N PHE A 150 6.49 12.16 -3.32
CA PHE A 150 5.71 11.54 -2.26
C PHE A 150 5.97 12.19 -0.90
N GLU A 151 4.91 12.27 -0.12
CA GLU A 151 4.91 12.80 1.25
C GLU A 151 4.33 11.73 2.19
N ALA A 152 5.02 11.44 3.29
CA ALA A 152 4.57 10.50 4.31
C ALA A 152 4.23 11.20 5.63
N PHE A 153 2.95 11.14 6.03
CA PHE A 153 2.42 11.77 7.23
C PHE A 153 2.19 10.73 8.33
N GLU A 154 2.76 10.93 9.51
CA GLU A 154 2.41 10.15 10.70
C GLU A 154 1.05 10.58 11.24
N LEU A 155 0.27 9.62 11.76
CA LEU A 155 -1.04 9.89 12.36
C LEU A 155 -0.94 9.90 13.89
N PRO A 156 -0.95 11.06 14.57
CA PRO A 156 -0.78 11.11 16.02
C PRO A 156 -1.88 10.37 16.79
N GLY A 157 -3.11 10.37 16.25
CA GLY A 157 -4.24 9.65 16.83
C GLY A 157 -4.21 8.14 16.62
N ASP A 158 -3.35 7.65 15.72
CA ASP A 158 -3.23 6.23 15.37
C ASP A 158 -1.74 5.85 15.21
N PRO A 159 -0.95 5.79 16.32
CA PRO A 159 0.49 5.57 16.25
C PRO A 159 0.85 4.27 15.52
N GLY A 160 1.86 4.36 14.64
CA GLY A 160 2.30 3.26 13.77
C GLY A 160 1.61 3.23 12.41
N LEU A 161 0.60 4.08 12.18
CA LEU A 161 0.03 4.32 10.86
C LEU A 161 0.65 5.56 10.20
N ARG A 162 0.81 5.47 8.88
CA ARG A 162 1.21 6.59 8.02
C ARG A 162 0.29 6.70 6.81
N VAL A 163 -0.06 7.93 6.45
CA VAL A 163 -0.63 8.26 5.15
C VAL A 163 0.53 8.54 4.20
N ASN A 164 0.50 8.02 2.98
CA ASN A 164 1.38 8.52 1.91
C ASN A 164 0.52 9.08 0.79
N VAL A 165 0.94 10.21 0.26
CA VAL A 165 0.29 10.92 -0.85
C VAL A 165 1.33 11.11 -1.95
N TYR A 166 0.94 10.84 -3.19
CA TYR A 166 1.81 10.96 -4.35
C TYR A 166 1.28 12.06 -5.27
N THR A 167 2.16 12.97 -5.68
CA THR A 167 1.79 14.14 -6.49
C THR A 167 2.75 14.26 -7.67
N ALA A 168 2.22 14.70 -8.82
CA ALA A 168 3.05 15.11 -9.94
C ALA A 168 3.27 16.63 -9.90
N ASP A 169 4.41 17.08 -10.40
CA ASP A 169 4.65 18.51 -10.56
C ASP A 169 3.70 19.09 -11.63
N PRO A 170 3.14 20.30 -11.44
CA PRO A 170 2.22 20.90 -12.41
C PRO A 170 2.85 21.08 -13.80
N GLY A 171 2.06 20.83 -14.85
CA GLY A 171 2.47 20.96 -16.25
C GLY A 171 3.36 19.83 -16.75
N THR A 172 3.52 18.73 -15.98
CA THR A 172 4.34 17.59 -16.39
C THR A 172 3.51 16.47 -17.01
N PRO A 173 4.12 15.60 -17.86
CA PRO A 173 3.45 14.42 -18.39
C PRO A 173 2.87 13.50 -17.30
N SER A 174 3.50 13.45 -16.12
CA SER A 174 3.00 12.67 -14.99
C SER A 174 1.72 13.24 -14.39
N GLU A 175 1.51 14.56 -14.44
CA GLU A 175 0.23 15.17 -14.03
C GLU A 175 -0.91 14.73 -14.96
N ASP A 176 -0.67 14.75 -16.27
CA ASP A 176 -1.67 14.32 -17.25
C ASP A 176 -1.91 12.81 -17.19
N ALA A 177 -0.87 12.01 -16.99
CA ALA A 177 -0.99 10.58 -16.78
C ALA A 177 -1.80 10.23 -15.52
N LEU A 178 -1.68 11.00 -14.43
CA LEU A 178 -2.54 10.84 -13.25
C LEU A 178 -4.02 11.15 -13.55
N LYS A 179 -4.32 12.17 -14.38
CA LYS A 179 -5.70 12.48 -14.81
C LYS A 179 -6.28 11.35 -15.66
N VAL A 180 -5.47 10.78 -16.56
CA VAL A 180 -5.86 9.59 -17.35
C VAL A 180 -6.12 8.41 -16.43
N LEU A 181 -5.24 8.16 -15.46
CA LEU A 181 -5.39 7.07 -14.50
C LEU A 181 -6.66 7.22 -13.65
N ALA A 182 -6.99 8.44 -13.22
CA ALA A 182 -8.23 8.73 -12.49
C ALA A 182 -9.47 8.43 -13.34
N SER A 183 -9.47 8.84 -14.61
CA SER A 183 -10.57 8.57 -15.55
C SER A 183 -10.73 7.06 -15.81
N TRP A 184 -9.61 6.34 -15.94
CA TRP A 184 -9.62 4.88 -16.06
C TRP A 184 -10.18 4.22 -14.80
N ALA A 185 -9.74 4.64 -13.62
CA ALA A 185 -10.18 4.07 -12.34
C ALA A 185 -11.69 4.27 -12.11
N ALA A 186 -12.21 5.45 -12.41
CA ALA A 186 -13.63 5.74 -12.34
C ALA A 186 -14.46 4.83 -13.28
N THR A 187 -13.94 4.58 -14.49
CA THR A 187 -14.58 3.68 -15.46
C THR A 187 -14.65 2.24 -14.94
N GLN A 188 -13.56 1.74 -14.34
CA GLN A 188 -13.52 0.38 -13.79
C GLN A 188 -14.46 0.21 -12.59
N GLU A 189 -14.54 1.19 -11.71
CA GLU A 189 -15.49 1.14 -10.59
C GLU A 189 -16.95 1.18 -11.07
N GLN A 190 -17.25 1.95 -12.12
CA GLN A 190 -18.59 1.95 -12.70
C GLN A 190 -18.93 0.58 -13.31
N ALA A 191 -18.03 0.01 -14.10
CA ALA A 191 -18.22 -1.32 -14.68
C ALA A 191 -18.42 -2.41 -13.61
N ALA A 192 -17.64 -2.36 -12.52
CA ALA A 192 -17.79 -3.29 -11.41
C ALA A 192 -19.14 -3.14 -10.69
N ARG A 193 -19.63 -1.90 -10.52
CA ARG A 193 -20.96 -1.63 -9.94
C ARG A 193 -22.08 -2.14 -10.84
N ASP A 194 -21.98 -1.90 -12.14
CA ASP A 194 -22.96 -2.34 -13.12
C ASP A 194 -23.04 -3.87 -13.16
N GLN A 195 -21.89 -4.56 -13.13
CA GLN A 195 -21.84 -6.02 -13.05
C GLN A 195 -22.46 -6.55 -11.76
N ALA A 196 -22.13 -5.96 -10.60
CA ALA A 196 -22.72 -6.38 -9.32
C ALA A 196 -24.24 -6.18 -9.28
N ALA A 197 -24.75 -5.10 -9.88
CA ALA A 197 -26.18 -4.86 -10.00
C ALA A 197 -26.86 -5.89 -10.91
N GLN A 198 -26.23 -6.28 -12.02
CA GLN A 198 -26.71 -7.32 -12.91
C GLN A 198 -26.72 -8.70 -12.23
N ASP A 199 -25.66 -9.06 -11.53
CA ASP A 199 -25.56 -10.32 -10.79
C ASP A 199 -26.62 -10.41 -9.69
N GLN A 200 -26.88 -9.30 -8.99
CA GLN A 200 -27.91 -9.22 -7.97
C GLN A 200 -29.32 -9.36 -8.59
N ALA A 201 -29.59 -8.66 -9.69
CA ALA A 201 -30.87 -8.77 -10.41
C ALA A 201 -31.10 -10.20 -10.95
N ALA A 202 -30.05 -10.88 -11.41
CA ALA A 202 -30.12 -12.26 -11.86
C ALA A 202 -30.43 -13.24 -10.71
N ARG A 203 -29.87 -13.00 -9.51
CA ARG A 203 -30.18 -13.78 -8.30
C ARG A 203 -31.61 -13.57 -7.82
N ASP A 204 -32.11 -12.33 -7.88
CA ASP A 204 -33.45 -11.98 -7.42
C ASP A 204 -34.54 -12.44 -8.40
N ALA A 205 -34.20 -12.69 -9.67
CA ALA A 205 -35.10 -13.16 -10.72
C ALA A 205 -35.30 -14.70 -10.78
N ASP A 206 -34.60 -15.48 -9.95
CA ASP A 206 -34.78 -16.95 -9.86
C ASP A 206 -35.43 -17.40 -8.53
N PRO A 207 -36.77 -17.34 -8.40
CA PRO A 207 -37.47 -17.82 -7.21
C PRO A 207 -38.07 -19.21 -7.42
N THR A 208 -37.31 -20.29 -7.60
CA THR A 208 -37.79 -21.70 -7.36
C THR A 208 -36.62 -22.70 -7.34
N THR A 209 -36.32 -23.43 -6.26
CA THR A 209 -37.15 -24.52 -5.72
C THR A 209 -36.67 -24.90 -4.31
N VAL A 210 -37.37 -24.43 -3.27
CA VAL A 210 -37.51 -25.18 -2.02
C VAL A 210 -38.97 -25.61 -1.95
N GLU A 211 -39.27 -26.74 -2.57
CA GLU A 211 -40.39 -27.60 -2.17
C GLU A 211 -40.30 -28.94 -2.91
N LYS A 212 -39.98 -30.01 -2.17
CA LYS A 212 -40.81 -31.22 -2.13
C LYS A 212 -40.30 -32.22 -1.10
N LYS A 213 -41.15 -32.41 -0.08
CA LYS A 213 -41.52 -33.63 0.67
C LYS A 213 -40.47 -34.38 1.48
#